data_AF-A0A4Y9PTX2-F1
#
_entry.id   AF-A0A4Y9PTX2-F1
#
_cell.length_a   1.000
_cell.length_b   1.000
_cell.length_c   1.000
_cell.angle_alpha   90.00
_cell.angle_beta   90.00
_cell.angle_gamma   90.00
#
_symmetry.space_group_name_H-M   'P 1'
#
loop_
_entity.id
_entity.type
_entity.pdbx_description
1 polymer ?
#
loop_
_entity_poly.entity_id
_entity_poly.type
_entity_poly.pdbx_seq_one_letter_code
_entity_poly.pdbx_strand_id
1 'polypeptide(L)'
;MTPVHERGPGVRPVGGRPADGRRADPRPGSPRPARPGPLVARPALPAPPRERGANRSRPGRVRRFVLRYGWRAYAVPLLTIATIAVLVDLALSSPGTQTAGAAAPTAATSVPVPTVESVPTAPAQGDVGPSQAPQVVGEETYVEVGEGSLSVVDGSSQVYGSGPVQRFIVEVEDGIDVDGSAFAAAVESTLGDPRSWGNEGRMSFQRVGATEAAAGQFDFKVSLVSPGNMETYCPGVGTGGYTSCRYGDRATINLARWATAVPDYQGDIATYRLYVINHEVGHVLGNGHEPCPGTGEIAPVMQQQTLGLDGCVKNAWPYP
;
A
#
# COMPACT_ATOMS: atom_id res chain seq x y z
N MET A 1 -4.25 60.19 57.04
CA MET A 1 -4.05 61.35 56.15
C MET A 1 -4.83 61.09 54.85
N THR A 2 -5.47 62.13 54.31
CA THR A 2 -6.48 62.08 53.24
C THR A 2 -5.90 62.25 51.81
N PRO A 3 -6.68 62.09 50.72
CA PRO A 3 -6.18 61.71 49.38
C PRO A 3 -6.40 62.75 48.25
N VAL A 4 -5.99 62.42 47.01
CA VAL A 4 -6.39 63.05 45.72
C VAL A 4 -6.49 61.96 44.62
N HIS A 5 -7.28 62.09 43.53
CA HIS A 5 -8.77 61.95 43.48
C HIS A 5 -9.39 62.37 42.11
N GLU A 6 -8.67 62.30 40.97
CA GLU A 6 -9.25 62.49 39.61
C GLU A 6 -9.72 61.13 39.06
N ARG A 7 -10.96 60.84 38.61
CA ARG A 7 -12.11 61.56 37.99
C ARG A 7 -12.00 61.90 36.50
N GLY A 8 -12.56 61.01 35.67
CA GLY A 8 -13.14 61.30 34.36
C GLY A 8 -14.57 60.72 34.25
N PRO A 9 -15.54 61.38 33.58
CA PRO A 9 -16.95 60.96 33.49
C PRO A 9 -17.20 59.98 32.32
N GLY A 10 -18.37 59.36 32.12
CA GLY A 10 -19.65 59.47 32.83
C GLY A 10 -20.87 59.47 31.88
N VAL A 11 -21.32 58.28 31.47
CA VAL A 11 -22.73 57.84 31.27
C VAL A 11 -23.75 58.79 30.61
N ARG A 12 -24.46 58.34 29.55
CA ARG A 12 -25.93 58.13 29.60
C ARG A 12 -26.57 57.29 28.45
N PRO A 13 -27.73 56.63 28.68
CA PRO A 13 -28.36 55.67 27.75
C PRO A 13 -29.78 56.04 27.28
N VAL A 14 -30.30 55.32 26.28
CA VAL A 14 -31.74 55.00 25.98
C VAL A 14 -31.70 53.64 25.23
N GLY A 15 -32.51 52.58 25.44
CA GLY A 15 -33.94 52.45 25.78
C GLY A 15 -34.72 52.11 24.49
N GLY A 16 -35.59 51.09 24.39
CA GLY A 16 -35.87 49.97 25.30
C GLY A 16 -37.05 49.08 24.80
N ARG A 17 -37.15 47.88 25.40
CA ARG A 17 -38.29 46.92 25.48
C ARG A 17 -38.86 46.21 24.22
N PRO A 18 -39.42 44.98 24.40
CA PRO A 18 -40.00 44.14 23.34
C PRO A 18 -41.55 44.14 23.34
N ALA A 19 -42.15 43.52 22.32
CA ALA A 19 -43.55 43.07 22.33
C ALA A 19 -43.73 41.75 21.54
N ASP A 20 -44.68 40.92 22.00
CA ASP A 20 -45.05 39.58 21.50
C ASP A 20 -45.94 39.64 20.24
N GLY A 21 -45.99 38.57 19.44
CA GLY A 21 -46.76 38.51 18.19
C GLY A 21 -46.70 37.16 17.47
N ARG A 22 -47.68 36.27 17.72
CA ARG A 22 -47.79 34.94 17.10
C ARG A 22 -48.46 34.94 15.72
N ARG A 23 -48.23 33.86 14.95
CA ARG A 23 -48.90 33.42 13.70
C ARG A 23 -48.47 34.20 12.42
N ALA A 24 -48.48 33.63 11.22
CA ALA A 24 -48.97 32.33 10.74
C ALA A 24 -48.09 31.76 9.58
N ASP A 25 -48.25 30.47 9.26
CA ASP A 25 -47.67 29.83 8.06
C ASP A 25 -48.16 30.47 6.74
N PRO A 26 -47.27 30.76 5.78
CA PRO A 26 -47.65 31.06 4.40
C PRO A 26 -47.75 29.78 3.57
N ARG A 27 -48.97 29.48 3.08
CA ARG A 27 -49.21 28.44 2.06
C ARG A 27 -48.51 28.81 0.73
N PRO A 28 -48.08 27.83 -0.09
CA PRO A 28 -47.45 28.11 -1.38
C PRO A 28 -48.43 28.77 -2.36
N GLY A 29 -48.01 29.90 -2.93
CA GLY A 29 -48.77 30.62 -3.97
C GLY A 29 -48.56 30.03 -5.36
N SER A 30 -49.64 29.96 -6.15
CA SER A 30 -49.64 29.40 -7.50
C SER A 30 -48.74 30.19 -8.48
N PRO A 31 -48.03 29.53 -9.42
CA PRO A 31 -47.24 30.23 -10.44
C PRO A 31 -48.11 31.05 -11.40
N ARG A 32 -47.73 32.31 -11.65
CA ARG A 32 -48.28 33.12 -12.75
C ARG A 32 -47.64 32.72 -14.09
N PRO A 33 -48.37 32.73 -15.21
CA PRO A 33 -47.79 32.40 -16.52
C PRO A 33 -46.82 33.48 -16.98
N ALA A 34 -45.67 33.05 -17.52
CA ALA A 34 -44.67 33.95 -18.09
C ALA A 34 -45.15 34.55 -19.43
N ARG A 35 -44.86 35.83 -19.67
CA ARG A 35 -45.07 36.48 -20.97
C ARG A 35 -44.01 36.01 -21.98
N PRO A 36 -44.36 35.78 -23.26
CA PRO A 36 -43.37 35.47 -24.28
C PRO A 36 -42.52 36.72 -24.60
N GLY A 37 -41.20 36.53 -24.69
CA GLY A 37 -40.26 37.55 -25.15
C GLY A 37 -40.26 37.71 -26.68
N PRO A 38 -39.66 38.79 -27.22
CA PRO A 38 -39.68 39.08 -28.65
C PRO A 38 -38.85 38.07 -29.46
N LEU A 39 -39.39 37.68 -30.62
CA LEU A 39 -38.77 36.77 -31.58
C LEU A 39 -37.58 37.45 -32.28
N VAL A 40 -36.36 36.97 -32.04
CA VAL A 40 -35.17 37.35 -32.80
C VAL A 40 -34.92 36.30 -33.89
N ALA A 41 -35.07 36.70 -35.15
CA ALA A 41 -34.80 35.82 -36.29
C ALA A 41 -33.29 35.53 -36.40
N ARG A 42 -32.91 34.24 -36.37
CA ARG A 42 -31.53 33.79 -36.66
C ARG A 42 -31.50 33.22 -38.08
N PRO A 43 -30.49 33.52 -38.91
CA PRO A 43 -30.34 32.89 -40.22
C PRO A 43 -30.19 31.37 -40.10
N ALA A 44 -30.88 30.62 -40.95
CA ALA A 44 -30.80 29.16 -40.94
C ALA A 44 -29.49 28.67 -41.57
N LEU A 45 -28.75 27.83 -40.84
CA LEU A 45 -27.65 27.05 -41.42
C LEU A 45 -28.22 25.88 -42.24
N PRO A 46 -27.60 25.51 -43.38
CA PRO A 46 -28.07 24.40 -44.19
C PRO A 46 -27.91 23.07 -43.45
N ALA A 47 -28.93 22.21 -43.54
CA ALA A 47 -28.94 20.90 -42.88
C ALA A 47 -27.94 19.92 -43.54
N PRO A 48 -27.26 19.06 -42.76
CA PRO A 48 -26.38 18.03 -43.31
C PRO A 48 -27.18 16.95 -44.07
N PRO A 49 -26.54 16.22 -45.01
CA PRO A 49 -27.23 15.20 -45.80
C PRO A 49 -27.80 14.07 -44.94
N ARG A 50 -29.00 13.60 -45.27
CA ARG A 50 -29.55 12.37 -44.69
C ARG A 50 -28.77 11.16 -45.21
N GLU A 51 -27.93 10.58 -44.36
CA GLU A 51 -27.37 9.26 -44.63
C GLU A 51 -28.49 8.22 -44.79
N ARG A 52 -28.41 7.43 -45.85
CA ARG A 52 -29.35 6.33 -46.08
C ARG A 52 -29.08 5.26 -45.04
N GLY A 53 -30.13 4.81 -44.35
CA GLY A 53 -29.99 3.87 -43.24
C GLY A 53 -29.24 2.61 -43.62
N ALA A 54 -28.00 2.46 -43.14
CA ALA A 54 -27.27 1.22 -43.21
C ALA A 54 -28.04 0.14 -42.45
N ASN A 55 -28.46 -0.89 -43.17
CA ASN A 55 -29.27 -1.99 -42.67
C ASN A 55 -28.57 -2.67 -41.48
N ARG A 56 -29.03 -2.41 -40.25
CA ARG A 56 -28.49 -3.02 -39.02
C ARG A 56 -28.95 -4.48 -38.94
N SER A 57 -28.24 -5.35 -39.65
CA SER A 57 -28.36 -6.80 -39.54
C SER A 57 -28.36 -7.23 -38.07
N ARG A 58 -29.43 -7.93 -37.65
CA ARG A 58 -29.56 -8.47 -36.29
C ARG A 58 -28.30 -9.28 -35.94
N PRO A 59 -27.58 -8.99 -34.83
CA PRO A 59 -26.38 -9.73 -34.50
C PRO A 59 -26.71 -11.20 -34.19
N GLY A 60 -26.11 -12.10 -34.96
CA GLY A 60 -26.27 -13.55 -34.81
C GLY A 60 -25.83 -14.04 -33.43
N ARG A 61 -26.37 -15.19 -33.00
CA ARG A 61 -26.25 -15.71 -31.62
C ARG A 61 -24.78 -15.80 -31.14
N VAL A 62 -23.87 -16.14 -32.04
CA VAL A 62 -22.42 -16.26 -31.79
C VAL A 62 -21.80 -14.95 -31.27
N ARG A 63 -22.11 -13.79 -31.87
CA ARG A 63 -21.57 -12.49 -31.44
C ARG A 63 -22.05 -12.08 -30.04
N ARG A 64 -23.24 -12.56 -29.63
CA ARG A 64 -23.77 -12.37 -28.28
C ARG A 64 -23.12 -13.30 -27.23
N PHE A 65 -22.57 -14.43 -27.67
CA PHE A 65 -21.85 -15.38 -26.82
C PHE A 65 -20.43 -14.88 -26.52
N VAL A 66 -19.70 -14.42 -27.55
CA VAL A 66 -18.34 -13.84 -27.40
C VAL A 66 -18.34 -12.63 -26.46
N LEU A 67 -19.34 -11.73 -26.59
CA LEU A 67 -19.51 -10.58 -25.69
C LEU A 67 -19.91 -10.94 -24.25
N ARG A 68 -20.30 -12.19 -23.96
CA ARG A 68 -20.73 -12.62 -22.61
C ARG A 68 -19.67 -13.47 -21.88
N TYR A 69 -18.70 -14.05 -22.59
CA TYR A 69 -17.67 -14.92 -21.99
C TYR A 69 -16.21 -14.52 -22.29
N GLY A 70 -15.95 -13.57 -23.19
CA GLY A 70 -14.61 -13.01 -23.42
C GLY A 70 -13.54 -14.05 -23.78
N TRP A 71 -12.30 -13.84 -23.29
CA TRP A 71 -11.15 -14.75 -23.48
C TRP A 71 -11.48 -16.21 -23.12
N ARG A 72 -12.38 -16.50 -22.17
CA ARG A 72 -12.71 -17.87 -21.74
C ARG A 72 -13.20 -18.79 -22.87
N ALA A 73 -13.70 -18.24 -23.99
CA ALA A 73 -14.03 -19.01 -25.19
C ALA A 73 -12.82 -19.70 -25.86
N TYR A 74 -11.59 -19.19 -25.64
CA TYR A 74 -10.34 -19.73 -26.16
C TYR A 74 -9.50 -20.45 -25.09
N ALA A 75 -9.56 -19.99 -23.84
CA ALA A 75 -8.78 -20.56 -22.74
C ALA A 75 -9.14 -22.03 -22.44
N VAL A 76 -10.44 -22.34 -22.35
CA VAL A 76 -10.92 -23.68 -21.99
C VAL A 76 -10.50 -24.76 -23.01
N PRO A 77 -10.77 -24.61 -24.34
CA PRO A 77 -10.34 -25.63 -25.31
C PRO A 77 -8.81 -25.78 -25.37
N LEU A 78 -8.05 -24.68 -25.27
CA LEU A 78 -6.58 -24.72 -25.26
C LEU A 78 -6.06 -25.52 -24.05
N LEU A 79 -6.58 -25.24 -22.85
CA LEU A 79 -6.21 -25.97 -21.64
C LEU A 79 -6.57 -27.46 -21.73
N THR A 80 -7.75 -27.81 -22.25
CA THR A 80 -8.11 -29.23 -22.41
C THR A 80 -7.18 -29.99 -23.35
N ILE A 81 -6.70 -29.35 -24.43
CA ILE A 81 -5.71 -29.97 -25.34
C ILE A 81 -4.36 -30.15 -24.62
N ALA A 82 -3.92 -29.16 -23.85
CA ALA A 82 -2.69 -29.26 -23.05
C ALA A 82 -2.77 -30.37 -22.00
N THR A 83 -3.89 -30.51 -21.28
CA THR A 83 -4.09 -31.60 -20.32
C THR A 83 -4.07 -32.97 -20.99
N ILE A 84 -4.70 -33.13 -22.16
CA ILE A 84 -4.67 -34.39 -22.92
C ILE A 84 -3.24 -34.71 -23.37
N ALA A 85 -2.46 -33.73 -23.82
CA ALA A 85 -1.07 -33.94 -24.22
C ALA A 85 -0.21 -34.44 -23.05
N VAL A 86 -0.33 -33.84 -21.86
CA VAL A 86 0.39 -34.29 -20.65
C VAL A 86 -0.02 -35.70 -20.22
N LEU A 87 -1.31 -36.04 -20.31
CA LEU A 87 -1.79 -37.41 -19.99
C LEU A 87 -1.28 -38.45 -20.99
N VAL A 88 -1.13 -38.10 -22.27
CA VAL A 88 -0.53 -38.96 -23.29
C VAL A 88 0.98 -39.13 -23.07
N ASP A 89 1.69 -38.06 -22.72
CA ASP A 89 3.12 -38.10 -22.42
C ASP A 89 3.43 -38.98 -21.19
N LEU A 90 2.63 -38.85 -20.13
CA LEU A 90 2.70 -39.72 -18.94
C LEU A 90 2.34 -41.19 -19.23
N ALA A 91 1.43 -41.45 -20.17
CA ALA A 91 1.04 -42.81 -20.56
C ALA A 91 2.07 -43.49 -21.48
N LEU A 92 2.80 -42.72 -22.29
CA LEU A 92 3.86 -43.21 -23.18
C LEU A 92 5.22 -43.33 -22.48
N SER A 93 5.47 -42.50 -21.46
CA SER A 93 6.70 -42.50 -20.67
C SER A 93 6.71 -43.61 -19.62
N SER A 94 6.96 -44.85 -20.06
CA SER A 94 7.32 -45.95 -19.15
C SER A 94 8.80 -45.86 -18.74
N PRO A 95 9.14 -45.62 -17.46
CA PRO A 95 10.52 -45.68 -17.01
C PRO A 95 10.99 -47.15 -17.01
N GLY A 96 11.90 -47.48 -17.93
CA GLY A 96 12.43 -48.83 -18.10
C GLY A 96 13.29 -49.27 -16.90
N THR A 97 12.98 -50.45 -16.37
CA THR A 97 13.73 -51.12 -15.30
C THR A 97 15.21 -51.33 -15.70
N GLN A 98 16.14 -50.77 -14.94
CA GLN A 98 17.55 -51.18 -14.97
C GLN A 98 17.94 -51.80 -13.61
N THR A 99 18.40 -53.05 -13.66
CA THR A 99 18.70 -53.88 -12.49
C THR A 99 20.19 -54.24 -12.45
N ALA A 100 20.93 -53.66 -11.50
CA ALA A 100 22.19 -54.17 -10.93
C ALA A 100 22.62 -53.24 -9.77
N GLY A 101 23.09 -53.68 -8.60
CA GLY A 101 23.16 -55.04 -8.06
C GLY A 101 23.89 -55.05 -6.69
N ALA A 102 23.25 -55.63 -5.67
CA ALA A 102 23.81 -56.13 -4.40
C ALA A 102 24.69 -55.21 -3.50
N ALA A 103 24.10 -54.71 -2.40
CA ALA A 103 24.51 -55.01 -1.01
C ALA A 103 23.46 -54.50 0.00
N ALA A 104 23.27 -55.19 1.12
CA ALA A 104 22.22 -54.95 2.12
C ALA A 104 22.68 -55.46 3.51
N PRO A 105 21.93 -55.28 4.62
CA PRO A 105 21.00 -54.21 5.02
C PRO A 105 21.31 -53.65 6.43
N THR A 106 20.55 -52.65 6.92
CA THR A 106 19.91 -52.65 8.26
C THR A 106 18.81 -51.59 8.27
N ALA A 107 17.67 -51.90 8.89
CA ALA A 107 16.46 -51.07 8.84
C ALA A 107 16.27 -50.19 10.08
N ALA A 108 15.69 -49.00 9.88
CA ALA A 108 14.93 -48.27 10.89
C ALA A 108 13.76 -47.54 10.20
N THR A 109 12.53 -47.88 10.56
CA THR A 109 11.29 -47.34 9.98
C THR A 109 10.61 -46.41 10.99
N SER A 110 10.30 -45.17 10.61
CA SER A 110 9.28 -44.37 11.29
C SER A 110 8.78 -43.18 10.46
N VAL A 111 7.56 -43.35 9.92
CA VAL A 111 6.49 -42.39 9.56
C VAL A 111 6.77 -41.11 8.74
N PRO A 112 5.96 -40.83 7.68
CA PRO A 112 5.90 -39.52 7.04
C PRO A 112 4.97 -38.54 7.78
N VAL A 113 5.36 -37.28 7.86
CA VAL A 113 4.51 -36.16 8.31
C VAL A 113 3.62 -35.72 7.14
N PRO A 114 2.32 -35.42 7.32
CA PRO A 114 1.46 -34.99 6.23
C PRO A 114 1.85 -33.59 5.73
N THR A 115 2.06 -33.46 4.42
CA THR A 115 2.15 -32.17 3.74
C THR A 115 0.83 -31.43 3.92
N VAL A 116 0.83 -30.32 4.65
CA VAL A 116 -0.33 -29.43 4.73
C VAL A 116 -0.39 -28.62 3.43
N GLU A 117 -1.50 -28.73 2.72
CA GLU A 117 -1.74 -28.04 1.45
C GLU A 117 -1.85 -26.53 1.70
N SER A 118 -0.83 -25.77 1.28
CA SER A 118 -0.76 -24.33 1.50
C SER A 118 -1.71 -23.58 0.56
N VAL A 119 -2.73 -22.96 1.16
CA VAL A 119 -3.54 -21.91 0.55
C VAL A 119 -2.62 -20.83 -0.04
N PRO A 120 -2.89 -20.26 -1.23
CA PRO A 120 -2.01 -19.27 -1.85
C PRO A 120 -2.11 -17.91 -1.13
N THR A 121 -1.39 -17.78 -0.02
CA THR A 121 -0.91 -16.49 0.48
C THR A 121 -0.07 -15.84 -0.61
N ALA A 122 -0.20 -14.53 -0.80
CA ALA A 122 0.70 -13.80 -1.70
C ALA A 122 2.15 -14.08 -1.29
N PRO A 123 3.07 -14.39 -2.23
CA PRO A 123 4.44 -14.71 -1.89
C PRO A 123 5.06 -13.55 -1.08
N ALA A 124 5.99 -13.88 -0.20
CA ALA A 124 6.79 -12.86 0.47
C ALA A 124 7.72 -12.16 -0.54
N GLN A 125 7.98 -10.88 -0.33
CA GLN A 125 8.96 -10.07 -1.05
C GLN A 125 9.95 -9.49 -0.05
N GLY A 126 11.11 -9.07 -0.56
CA GLY A 126 12.21 -8.57 0.25
C GLY A 126 13.51 -9.22 -0.17
N ASP A 127 14.57 -8.77 0.48
CA ASP A 127 15.94 -9.09 0.10
C ASP A 127 16.49 -10.27 0.89
N VAL A 128 17.15 -11.20 0.21
CA VAL A 128 18.01 -12.19 0.88
C VAL A 128 19.19 -11.42 1.50
N GLY A 129 19.31 -11.47 2.81
CA GLY A 129 20.38 -10.78 3.52
C GLY A 129 21.76 -11.42 3.30
N PRO A 130 22.86 -10.68 3.54
CA PRO A 130 24.19 -11.26 3.61
C PRO A 130 24.25 -12.29 4.74
N SER A 131 25.03 -13.36 4.55
CA SER A 131 25.22 -14.41 5.56
C SER A 131 25.84 -13.93 6.89
N GLN A 132 26.38 -12.70 6.90
CA GLN A 132 26.75 -11.98 8.11
C GLN A 132 26.45 -10.50 7.89
N ALA A 133 25.67 -9.90 8.80
CA ALA A 133 25.42 -8.46 8.80
C ALA A 133 26.73 -7.67 9.05
N PRO A 134 27.05 -6.66 8.22
CA PRO A 134 28.11 -5.70 8.51
C PRO A 134 27.93 -5.08 9.90
N GLN A 135 28.99 -5.10 10.69
CA GLN A 135 29.04 -4.42 11.99
C GLN A 135 28.96 -2.91 11.74
N VAL A 136 27.93 -2.24 12.27
CA VAL A 136 27.74 -0.81 12.03
C VAL A 136 28.43 0.00 13.12
N VAL A 137 29.23 0.97 12.70
CA VAL A 137 29.91 1.92 13.59
C VAL A 137 29.04 3.18 13.66
N GLY A 138 28.17 3.24 14.67
CA GLY A 138 27.21 4.33 14.87
C GLY A 138 26.91 4.53 16.35
N GLU A 139 26.46 5.74 16.70
CA GLU A 139 26.21 6.14 18.09
C GLU A 139 24.81 5.74 18.60
N GLU A 140 23.85 5.49 17.69
CA GLU A 140 22.55 4.90 18.01
C GLU A 140 22.66 3.37 18.16
N THR A 141 22.44 2.87 19.38
CA THR A 141 22.28 1.45 19.69
C THR A 141 20.84 0.98 19.42
N TYR A 142 20.67 -0.30 19.07
CA TYR A 142 19.37 -0.94 18.91
C TYR A 142 19.30 -2.28 19.67
N VAL A 143 18.09 -2.76 19.93
CA VAL A 143 17.86 -4.09 20.51
C VAL A 143 17.96 -5.16 19.43
N GLU A 144 18.86 -6.13 19.60
CA GLU A 144 19.06 -7.24 18.64
C GLU A 144 17.86 -8.21 18.59
N VAL A 145 17.24 -8.48 19.75
CA VAL A 145 16.11 -9.41 19.91
C VAL A 145 15.09 -8.80 20.88
N GLY A 146 13.92 -8.43 20.38
CA GLY A 146 12.77 -8.02 21.20
C GLY A 146 11.95 -9.23 21.69
N GLU A 147 10.75 -8.96 22.21
CA GLU A 147 9.87 -10.00 22.77
C GLU A 147 9.19 -10.87 21.71
N GLY A 148 9.24 -10.50 20.42
CA GLY A 148 8.60 -11.24 19.33
C GLY A 148 7.06 -11.15 19.29
N SER A 149 6.47 -10.20 20.02
CA SER A 149 5.08 -9.76 19.88
C SER A 149 5.02 -8.35 19.30
N LEU A 150 3.91 -8.02 18.61
CA LEU A 150 3.68 -6.69 18.03
C LEU A 150 2.51 -6.00 18.73
N SER A 151 2.72 -4.76 19.14
CA SER A 151 1.68 -3.84 19.61
C SER A 151 1.33 -2.85 18.51
N VAL A 152 0.03 -2.57 18.32
CA VAL A 152 -0.44 -1.49 17.44
C VAL A 152 -0.18 -0.15 18.12
N VAL A 153 0.53 0.74 17.45
CA VAL A 153 0.70 2.14 17.91
C VAL A 153 -0.61 2.87 17.65
N ASP A 154 -1.36 3.17 18.72
CA ASP A 154 -2.67 3.81 18.61
C ASP A 154 -2.59 5.28 18.13
N GLY A 155 -3.69 5.77 17.57
CA GLY A 155 -3.82 7.07 16.94
C GLY A 155 -4.18 6.98 15.45
N SER A 156 -4.75 8.06 14.92
CA SER A 156 -5.19 8.15 13.53
C SER A 156 -4.74 9.45 12.88
N SER A 157 -4.63 9.45 11.55
CA SER A 157 -4.24 10.61 10.76
C SER A 157 -5.39 11.21 9.96
N GLN A 158 -5.17 12.42 9.46
CA GLN A 158 -5.90 12.90 8.28
C GLN A 158 -5.60 12.02 7.05
N VAL A 159 -6.41 12.16 6.01
CA VAL A 159 -6.14 11.53 4.71
C VAL A 159 -5.12 12.38 3.96
N TYR A 160 -3.99 11.81 3.59
CA TYR A 160 -2.96 12.44 2.77
C TYR A 160 -3.11 12.04 1.30
N GLY A 161 -3.16 13.00 0.40
CA GLY A 161 -3.40 12.78 -1.04
C GLY A 161 -4.84 13.06 -1.47
N SER A 162 -5.18 12.70 -2.71
CA SER A 162 -6.49 12.94 -3.32
C SER A 162 -7.06 11.76 -4.12
N GLY A 163 -6.34 10.63 -4.18
CA GLY A 163 -6.78 9.39 -4.82
C GLY A 163 -7.58 8.46 -3.89
N PRO A 164 -7.84 7.21 -4.31
CA PRO A 164 -8.45 6.18 -3.46
C PRO A 164 -7.67 5.99 -2.16
N VAL A 165 -8.37 5.96 -1.02
CA VAL A 165 -7.74 5.82 0.31
C VAL A 165 -7.23 4.39 0.52
N GLN A 166 -6.01 4.28 1.01
CA GLN A 166 -5.39 3.09 1.59
C GLN A 166 -5.19 3.34 3.08
N ARG A 167 -5.82 2.53 3.92
CA ARG A 167 -5.69 2.59 5.38
C ARG A 167 -4.54 1.71 5.83
N PHE A 168 -3.72 2.23 6.74
CA PHE A 168 -2.66 1.45 7.35
C PHE A 168 -2.67 1.56 8.86
N ILE A 169 -2.19 0.51 9.50
CA ILE A 169 -1.84 0.52 10.93
C ILE A 169 -0.32 0.52 11.07
N VAL A 170 0.17 1.08 12.17
CA VAL A 170 1.57 0.98 12.56
C VAL A 170 1.69 0.02 13.72
N GLU A 171 2.56 -0.98 13.59
CA GLU A 171 2.89 -1.96 14.61
C GLU A 171 4.35 -1.77 15.05
N VAL A 172 4.66 -2.00 16.32
CA VAL A 172 6.03 -1.98 16.85
C VAL A 172 6.22 -3.22 17.71
N GLU A 173 7.38 -3.87 17.59
CA GLU A 173 7.72 -5.02 18.42
C GLU A 173 7.90 -4.62 19.89
N ASP A 174 7.31 -5.40 20.80
CA ASP A 174 7.45 -5.17 22.23
C ASP A 174 8.91 -5.42 22.68
N GLY A 175 9.41 -4.61 23.62
CA GLY A 175 10.75 -4.74 24.19
C GLY A 175 11.91 -4.24 23.31
N ILE A 176 11.66 -3.50 22.22
CA ILE A 176 12.74 -2.95 21.35
C ILE A 176 13.23 -1.54 21.72
N ASP A 177 12.74 -0.96 22.81
CA ASP A 177 13.12 0.37 23.34
C ASP A 177 12.99 1.56 22.35
N VAL A 178 12.04 1.50 21.41
CA VAL A 178 11.73 2.58 20.46
C VAL A 178 10.46 3.34 20.83
N ASP A 179 10.47 4.66 20.68
CA ASP A 179 9.24 5.48 20.65
C ASP A 179 8.42 5.15 19.40
N GLY A 180 7.43 4.27 19.57
CA GLY A 180 6.53 3.88 18.49
C GLY A 180 5.70 5.04 17.92
N SER A 181 5.47 6.12 18.69
CA SER A 181 4.76 7.30 18.19
C SER A 181 5.63 8.09 17.20
N ALA A 182 6.94 8.19 17.46
CA ALA A 182 7.91 8.77 16.55
C ALA A 182 8.08 7.92 15.27
N PHE A 183 8.13 6.58 15.39
CA PHE A 183 8.12 5.69 14.22
C PHE A 183 6.84 5.89 13.39
N ALA A 184 5.67 5.90 14.03
CA ALA A 184 4.40 6.07 13.32
C ALA A 184 4.27 7.44 12.63
N ALA A 185 4.78 8.51 13.23
CA ALA A 185 4.84 9.84 12.61
C ALA A 185 5.80 9.87 11.40
N ALA A 186 6.91 9.12 11.46
CA ALA A 186 7.81 8.97 10.32
C ALA A 186 7.15 8.21 9.16
N VAL A 187 6.42 7.11 9.43
CA VAL A 187 5.63 6.39 8.41
C VAL A 187 4.56 7.31 7.80
N GLU A 188 3.80 8.01 8.63
CA GLU A 188 2.75 8.95 8.19
C GLU A 188 3.30 10.06 7.29
N SER A 189 4.38 10.73 7.72
CA SER A 189 5.00 11.81 6.93
C SER A 189 5.64 11.30 5.64
N THR A 190 6.20 10.08 5.62
CA THR A 190 6.78 9.48 4.41
C THR A 190 5.70 9.19 3.38
N LEU A 191 4.63 8.49 3.76
CA LEU A 191 3.54 8.12 2.85
C LEU A 191 2.67 9.32 2.44
N GLY A 192 2.63 10.37 3.29
CA GLY A 192 1.94 11.61 2.99
C GLY A 192 2.71 12.62 2.14
N ASP A 193 4.01 12.39 1.86
CA ASP A 193 4.81 13.28 1.01
C ASP A 193 4.33 13.22 -0.46
N PRO A 194 4.20 14.36 -1.17
CA PRO A 194 3.81 14.39 -2.58
C PRO A 194 4.68 13.56 -3.52
N ARG A 195 5.91 13.18 -3.13
CA ARG A 195 6.84 12.32 -3.88
C ARG A 195 6.67 10.83 -3.60
N SER A 196 5.87 10.45 -2.59
CA SER A 196 5.50 9.07 -2.28
C SER A 196 4.39 8.56 -3.21
N TRP A 197 3.91 7.35 -2.99
CA TRP A 197 2.97 6.61 -3.83
C TRP A 197 1.62 7.34 -4.09
N GLY A 198 1.25 8.31 -3.26
CA GLY A 198 0.08 9.18 -3.45
C GLY A 198 0.24 10.29 -4.51
N ASN A 199 1.43 10.44 -5.10
CA ASN A 199 1.77 11.43 -6.13
C ASN A 199 0.70 11.53 -7.25
N GLU A 200 0.43 12.75 -7.72
CA GLU A 200 -0.60 13.06 -8.74
C GLU A 200 -2.02 12.50 -8.44
N GLY A 201 -2.33 12.16 -7.18
CA GLY A 201 -3.63 11.59 -6.80
C GLY A 201 -3.80 10.13 -7.21
N ARG A 202 -2.70 9.38 -7.42
CA ARG A 202 -2.73 7.93 -7.69
C ARG A 202 -3.43 7.15 -6.58
N MET A 203 -3.21 7.56 -5.33
CA MET A 203 -3.88 7.05 -4.13
C MET A 203 -3.85 8.10 -3.01
N SER A 204 -4.39 7.76 -1.84
CA SER A 204 -4.26 8.52 -0.60
C SER A 204 -3.94 7.59 0.56
N PHE A 205 -3.29 8.07 1.61
CA PHE A 205 -2.98 7.27 2.81
C PHE A 205 -3.68 7.80 4.05
N GLN A 206 -4.12 6.90 4.92
CA GLN A 206 -4.65 7.23 6.25
C GLN A 206 -4.17 6.22 7.28
N ARG A 207 -3.49 6.70 8.34
CA ARG A 207 -3.22 5.89 9.53
C ARG A 207 -4.51 5.73 10.33
N VAL A 208 -4.79 4.52 10.78
CA VAL A 208 -5.91 4.22 11.70
C VAL A 208 -5.42 3.55 12.98
N GLY A 209 -6.23 3.65 14.04
CA GLY A 209 -5.83 3.28 15.40
C GLY A 209 -6.14 1.84 15.78
N ALA A 210 -5.95 1.53 17.05
CA ALA A 210 -6.16 0.19 17.61
C ALA A 210 -7.63 -0.27 17.51
N THR A 211 -8.60 0.67 17.49
CA THR A 211 -10.03 0.35 17.35
C THR A 211 -10.35 -0.15 15.94
N GLU A 212 -9.90 0.57 14.91
CA GLU A 212 -10.03 0.15 13.52
C GLU A 212 -9.20 -1.13 13.24
N ALA A 213 -8.02 -1.24 13.83
CA ALA A 213 -7.17 -2.43 13.74
C ALA A 213 -7.88 -3.69 14.26
N ALA A 214 -8.47 -3.62 15.46
CA ALA A 214 -9.23 -4.71 16.07
C ALA A 214 -10.51 -5.06 15.28
N ALA A 215 -11.07 -4.10 14.53
CA ALA A 215 -12.20 -4.30 13.64
C ALA A 215 -11.80 -4.78 12.22
N GLY A 216 -10.51 -4.92 11.91
CA GLY A 216 -10.01 -5.30 10.58
C GLY A 216 -10.22 -4.21 9.51
N GLN A 217 -10.26 -2.93 9.90
CA GLN A 217 -10.58 -1.78 9.05
C GLN A 217 -9.33 -1.07 8.49
N PHE A 218 -8.36 -1.87 8.04
CA PHE A 218 -7.13 -1.41 7.38
C PHE A 218 -6.86 -2.26 6.12
N ASP A 219 -6.08 -1.70 5.20
CA ASP A 219 -5.69 -2.36 3.94
C ASP A 219 -4.29 -2.99 4.04
N PHE A 220 -3.39 -2.42 4.86
CA PHE A 220 -2.05 -2.96 5.10
C PHE A 220 -1.44 -2.54 6.45
N LYS A 221 -0.24 -3.04 6.76
CA LYS A 221 0.49 -2.79 8.00
C LYS A 221 1.92 -2.31 7.73
N VAL A 222 2.44 -1.44 8.60
CA VAL A 222 3.86 -1.11 8.65
C VAL A 222 4.38 -1.43 10.06
N SER A 223 5.33 -2.36 10.16
CA SER A 223 5.81 -2.91 11.43
C SER A 223 7.30 -2.62 11.63
N LEU A 224 7.73 -2.26 12.85
CA LEU A 224 9.15 -2.18 13.20
C LEU A 224 9.56 -3.39 14.06
N VAL A 225 10.59 -4.13 13.62
CA VAL A 225 10.97 -5.45 14.16
C VAL A 225 12.49 -5.54 14.36
N SER A 226 12.91 -6.16 15.46
CA SER A 226 14.31 -6.42 15.80
C SER A 226 14.99 -7.41 14.83
N PRO A 227 16.31 -7.28 14.58
CA PRO A 227 17.05 -8.16 13.67
C PRO A 227 16.81 -9.66 13.89
N GLY A 228 16.86 -10.11 15.14
CA GLY A 228 16.70 -11.52 15.49
C GLY A 228 15.31 -12.09 15.24
N ASN A 229 14.28 -11.24 15.17
CA ASN A 229 12.90 -11.66 14.91
C ASN A 229 12.45 -11.45 13.46
N MET A 230 13.29 -10.94 12.56
CA MET A 230 12.91 -10.75 11.14
C MET A 230 12.40 -12.02 10.47
N GLU A 231 13.06 -13.18 10.65
CA GLU A 231 12.57 -14.46 10.07
C GLU A 231 11.24 -14.95 10.67
N THR A 232 10.87 -14.50 11.88
CA THR A 232 9.56 -14.78 12.48
C THR A 232 8.44 -14.06 11.72
N TYR A 233 8.70 -12.85 11.22
CA TYR A 233 7.73 -12.03 10.49
C TYR A 233 7.88 -12.09 8.95
N CYS A 234 9.03 -12.59 8.46
CA CYS A 234 9.39 -12.71 7.05
C CYS A 234 9.79 -14.16 6.66
N PRO A 235 9.08 -15.22 7.11
CA PRO A 235 9.57 -16.58 7.00
C PRO A 235 9.77 -17.01 5.54
N GLY A 236 10.99 -17.48 5.25
CA GLY A 236 11.36 -17.97 3.91
C GLY A 236 11.84 -16.89 2.93
N VAL A 237 11.90 -15.61 3.35
CA VAL A 237 12.58 -14.56 2.58
C VAL A 237 14.11 -14.73 2.69
N GLY A 238 14.62 -15.17 3.84
CA GLY A 238 16.06 -15.27 4.07
C GLY A 238 16.72 -13.91 4.32
N THR A 239 16.01 -13.02 5.03
CA THR A 239 16.48 -11.69 5.44
C THR A 239 17.80 -11.69 6.21
N GLY A 240 18.13 -12.82 6.85
CA GLY A 240 19.34 -12.99 7.67
C GLY A 240 19.41 -12.02 8.87
N GLY A 241 18.27 -11.43 9.26
CA GLY A 241 18.22 -10.35 10.25
C GLY A 241 18.82 -9.02 9.77
N TYR A 242 19.20 -8.88 8.50
CA TYR A 242 19.82 -7.67 7.95
C TYR A 242 18.85 -6.80 7.16
N THR A 243 18.04 -7.41 6.29
CA THR A 243 17.14 -6.70 5.38
C THR A 243 15.76 -6.48 5.98
N SER A 244 15.00 -5.57 5.38
CA SER A 244 13.55 -5.46 5.60
C SER A 244 12.80 -6.39 4.62
N CYS A 245 11.49 -6.57 4.80
CA CYS A 245 10.69 -7.39 3.89
C CYS A 245 9.24 -6.93 3.82
N ARG A 246 8.51 -7.47 2.85
CA ARG A 246 7.06 -7.52 2.83
C ARG A 246 6.56 -8.97 2.94
N TYR A 247 5.73 -9.25 3.95
CA TYR A 247 5.10 -10.56 4.13
C TYR A 247 3.59 -10.40 4.23
N GLY A 248 2.84 -11.02 3.31
CA GLY A 248 1.38 -10.84 3.21
C GLY A 248 1.01 -9.36 2.97
N ASP A 249 0.26 -8.79 3.91
CA ASP A 249 -0.18 -7.38 3.96
C ASP A 249 0.74 -6.46 4.79
N ARG A 250 1.88 -6.97 5.30
CA ARG A 250 2.78 -6.26 6.19
C ARG A 250 4.09 -5.86 5.50
N ALA A 251 4.41 -4.58 5.55
CA ALA A 251 5.76 -4.04 5.37
C ALA A 251 6.52 -4.12 6.72
N THR A 252 7.48 -5.02 6.83
CA THR A 252 8.29 -5.27 8.04
C THR A 252 9.64 -4.58 7.91
N ILE A 253 9.82 -3.50 8.67
CA ILE A 253 11.05 -2.69 8.73
C ILE A 253 12.00 -3.27 9.77
N ASN A 254 13.25 -3.49 9.37
CA ASN A 254 14.33 -3.95 10.23
C ASN A 254 14.84 -2.81 11.13
N LEU A 255 14.83 -3.02 12.45
CA LEU A 255 15.22 -2.04 13.45
C LEU A 255 16.70 -1.62 13.36
N ALA A 256 17.63 -2.53 13.09
CA ALA A 256 19.04 -2.16 12.95
C ALA A 256 19.25 -1.22 11.77
N ARG A 257 18.56 -1.48 10.65
CA ARG A 257 18.59 -0.59 9.48
C ARG A 257 17.85 0.73 9.75
N TRP A 258 16.75 0.68 10.51
CA TRP A 258 16.04 1.89 10.96
C TRP A 258 16.92 2.80 11.83
N ALA A 259 17.66 2.23 12.79
CA ALA A 259 18.57 2.97 13.67
C ALA A 259 19.82 3.46 12.92
N THR A 260 20.46 2.61 12.13
CA THR A 260 21.84 2.83 11.67
C THR A 260 22.04 2.90 10.15
N ALA A 261 20.97 2.78 9.35
CA ALA A 261 21.00 2.68 7.89
C ALA A 261 21.89 1.53 7.37
N VAL A 262 22.52 1.74 6.22
CA VAL A 262 23.51 0.83 5.59
C VAL A 262 24.76 1.63 5.18
N PRO A 263 25.93 1.00 4.99
CA PRO A 263 27.18 1.69 4.69
C PRO A 263 27.10 2.66 3.49
N ASP A 264 26.42 2.27 2.41
CA ASP A 264 26.25 3.08 1.19
C ASP A 264 25.53 4.42 1.44
N TYR A 265 24.71 4.50 2.49
CA TYR A 265 24.02 5.73 2.89
C TYR A 265 24.93 6.71 3.66
N GLN A 266 26.11 6.27 4.10
CA GLN A 266 27.17 7.11 4.71
C GLN A 266 26.69 7.94 5.91
N GLY A 267 25.90 7.30 6.81
CA GLY A 267 25.36 7.94 8.02
C GLY A 267 24.09 8.78 7.80
N ASP A 268 23.58 8.88 6.56
CA ASP A 268 22.32 9.55 6.25
C ASP A 268 21.10 8.65 6.58
N ILE A 269 20.88 8.50 7.88
CA ILE A 269 19.78 7.71 8.45
C ILE A 269 18.43 8.29 8.05
N ALA A 270 18.31 9.62 7.93
CA ALA A 270 17.07 10.29 7.55
C ALA A 270 16.60 9.84 6.15
N THR A 271 17.48 9.88 5.14
CA THR A 271 17.13 9.41 3.79
C THR A 271 16.89 7.90 3.76
N TYR A 272 17.61 7.11 4.58
CA TYR A 272 17.38 5.66 4.65
C TYR A 272 15.99 5.31 5.22
N ARG A 273 15.57 5.98 6.29
CA ARG A 273 14.23 5.80 6.91
C ARG A 273 13.11 6.04 5.90
N LEU A 274 13.22 7.11 5.10
CA LEU A 274 12.28 7.43 4.01
C LEU A 274 12.29 6.35 2.91
N TYR A 275 13.48 5.91 2.49
CA TYR A 275 13.66 4.87 1.46
C TYR A 275 13.00 3.55 1.88
N VAL A 276 13.33 3.01 3.06
CA VAL A 276 12.90 1.67 3.46
C VAL A 276 11.38 1.60 3.66
N ILE A 277 10.76 2.68 4.16
CA ILE A 277 9.29 2.77 4.24
C ILE A 277 8.68 2.74 2.82
N ASN A 278 9.16 3.57 1.89
CA ASN A 278 8.61 3.60 0.53
C ASN A 278 8.87 2.30 -0.24
N HIS A 279 10.00 1.63 -0.01
CA HIS A 279 10.35 0.35 -0.64
C HIS A 279 9.44 -0.79 -0.19
N GLU A 280 9.31 -1.03 1.12
CA GLU A 280 8.47 -2.13 1.63
C GLU A 280 6.98 -1.88 1.40
N VAL A 281 6.51 -0.62 1.50
CA VAL A 281 5.14 -0.28 1.08
C VAL A 281 4.98 -0.39 -0.44
N GLY A 282 6.03 -0.18 -1.22
CA GLY A 282 6.06 -0.48 -2.65
C GLY A 282 5.73 -1.95 -2.95
N HIS A 283 6.31 -2.89 -2.20
CA HIS A 283 5.98 -4.33 -2.28
C HIS A 283 4.56 -4.66 -1.82
N VAL A 284 4.03 -3.95 -0.82
CA VAL A 284 2.62 -4.07 -0.39
C VAL A 284 1.69 -3.66 -1.54
N LEU A 285 2.01 -2.56 -2.21
CA LEU A 285 1.28 -2.02 -3.37
C LEU A 285 1.49 -2.82 -4.67
N GLY A 286 2.32 -3.87 -4.64
CA GLY A 286 2.53 -4.80 -5.75
C GLY A 286 3.63 -4.41 -6.75
N ASN A 287 4.49 -3.46 -6.40
CA ASN A 287 5.70 -3.17 -7.17
C ASN A 287 6.77 -4.22 -6.85
N GLY A 288 7.50 -4.69 -7.88
CA GLY A 288 8.66 -5.56 -7.70
C GLY A 288 9.97 -4.78 -7.75
N HIS A 289 11.11 -5.44 -7.53
CA HIS A 289 12.41 -4.77 -7.61
C HIS A 289 12.73 -4.22 -9.00
N GLU A 290 13.41 -3.08 -9.02
CA GLU A 290 13.91 -2.42 -10.22
C GLU A 290 15.44 -2.31 -10.17
N PRO A 291 16.18 -2.62 -11.25
CA PRO A 291 17.64 -2.52 -11.25
C PRO A 291 18.10 -1.05 -11.30
N CYS A 292 19.32 -0.78 -10.84
CA CYS A 292 19.99 0.50 -11.10
C CYS A 292 20.05 0.78 -12.62
N PRO A 293 19.50 1.90 -13.14
CA PRO A 293 19.53 2.22 -14.57
C PRO A 293 20.93 2.57 -15.10
N GLY A 294 21.86 3.00 -14.24
CA GLY A 294 23.24 3.28 -14.62
C GLY A 294 24.04 4.04 -13.57
N THR A 295 25.37 4.00 -13.67
CA THR A 295 26.26 4.74 -12.75
C THR A 295 26.02 6.24 -12.82
N GLY A 296 25.75 6.86 -11.67
CA GLY A 296 25.43 8.29 -11.54
C GLY A 296 23.95 8.65 -11.79
N GLU A 297 23.13 7.70 -12.26
CA GLU A 297 21.68 7.89 -12.37
C GLU A 297 20.99 7.75 -11.00
N ILE A 298 19.76 8.25 -10.89
CA ILE A 298 18.96 8.12 -9.66
C ILE A 298 18.48 6.67 -9.52
N ALA A 299 18.72 6.07 -8.36
CA ALA A 299 18.20 4.75 -8.01
C ALA A 299 16.66 4.75 -8.02
N PRO A 300 15.98 3.78 -8.64
CA PRO A 300 14.57 3.53 -8.40
C PRO A 300 14.34 3.27 -6.90
N VAL A 301 13.21 3.71 -6.34
CA VAL A 301 12.91 3.40 -4.92
C VAL A 301 12.77 1.89 -4.70
N MET A 302 12.37 1.14 -5.74
CA MET A 302 12.31 -0.31 -5.74
C MET A 302 13.66 -0.99 -6.04
N GLN A 303 14.76 -0.26 -6.19
CA GLN A 303 16.09 -0.86 -6.13
C GLN A 303 16.37 -1.38 -4.72
N GLN A 304 17.09 -2.50 -4.64
CA GLN A 304 17.55 -3.16 -3.42
C GLN A 304 18.71 -2.36 -2.76
N GLN A 305 18.53 -1.06 -2.52
CA GLN A 305 19.57 -0.13 -2.05
C GLN A 305 20.13 -0.50 -0.66
N THR A 306 19.45 -1.37 0.08
CA THR A 306 19.90 -2.00 1.34
C THR A 306 21.10 -2.93 1.12
N LEU A 307 21.15 -3.61 -0.03
CA LEU A 307 22.22 -4.53 -0.43
C LEU A 307 23.31 -3.84 -1.25
N GLY A 308 22.97 -2.80 -2.00
CA GLY A 308 23.94 -1.96 -2.71
C GLY A 308 23.31 -1.00 -3.70
N LEU A 309 24.03 0.09 -4.01
CA LEU A 309 23.59 1.08 -5.00
C LEU A 309 24.00 0.77 -6.45
N ASP A 310 24.91 -0.17 -6.70
CA ASP A 310 25.42 -0.53 -8.05
C ASP A 310 25.94 0.68 -8.88
N GLY A 311 26.38 1.73 -8.18
CA GLY A 311 26.84 2.99 -8.77
C GLY A 311 25.75 4.03 -9.03
N CYS A 312 24.47 3.72 -8.79
CA CYS A 312 23.41 4.72 -8.77
C CYS A 312 23.55 5.67 -7.57
N VAL A 313 22.91 6.84 -7.66
CA VAL A 313 22.74 7.78 -6.56
C VAL A 313 21.53 7.34 -5.73
N LYS A 314 21.72 7.20 -4.41
CA LYS A 314 20.66 6.82 -3.46
C LYS A 314 19.41 7.69 -3.59
N ASN A 315 18.24 7.08 -3.43
CA ASN A 315 16.96 7.76 -3.56
C ASN A 315 15.90 7.12 -2.66
N ALA A 316 15.10 7.97 -2.00
CA ALA A 316 14.06 7.55 -1.08
C ALA A 316 12.63 7.57 -1.67
N TRP A 317 12.43 8.06 -2.89
CA TRP A 317 11.10 8.42 -3.40
C TRP A 317 10.74 7.72 -4.71
N PRO A 318 9.50 7.20 -4.87
CA PRO A 318 9.02 6.70 -6.17
C PRO A 318 8.87 7.81 -7.23
N TYR A 319 8.65 9.06 -6.81
CA TYR A 319 8.51 10.22 -7.70
C TYR A 319 9.40 11.39 -7.23
N PRO A 320 10.73 11.30 -7.39
CA PRO A 320 11.71 12.24 -6.83
C PRO A 320 11.68 13.64 -7.45
#